data_AF-A0AA43ZV40-F1
#
_entry.id   AF-A0AA43ZV40-F1
#
_cell.length_a   1.000
_cell.length_b   1.000
_cell.length_c   1.000
_cell.angle_alpha   90.00
_cell.angle_beta   90.00
_cell.angle_gamma   90.00
#
_symmetry.space_group_name_H-M   'P 1'
#
loop_
_entity.id
_entity.type
_entity.pdbx_description
1 polymer ?
#
loop_
_entity_poly.entity_id
_entity_poly.type
_entity_poly.pdbx_seq_one_letter_code
_entity_poly.pdbx_strand_id
1 'polypeptide(L)'
;MINKLNIVGIGPGSEEYLTFKAVKTIENTDILVGSKRSLELFEHISAENIELKPKDIPQTLKIALSHLQDGLKVTILSTGDPGFSGMLKTVQKISPKTPLNVIPGISSIQLASARTQIPWDSANLITIHGGKEPTPQLLEQIDNKNKNIILPNRNIGELAEYLIEHGYSPEHEIIICEKLSYPDEQIVHVTLEECRGMDFGYMCIVVI
;
A
#
# COMPACT_ATOMS: atom_id res chain seq x y z
N MET A 1 31.45 8.61 3.03
CA MET A 1 30.10 8.81 3.60
C MET A 1 29.23 7.66 3.11
N ILE A 2 28.43 7.06 3.97
CA ILE A 2 27.48 6.00 3.56
C ILE A 2 26.29 6.66 2.87
N ASN A 3 25.89 6.15 1.70
CA ASN A 3 24.69 6.63 1.01
C ASN A 3 23.44 6.40 1.86
N LYS A 4 22.43 7.25 1.70
CA LYS A 4 21.11 6.98 2.29
C LYS A 4 20.39 5.91 1.46
N LEU A 5 19.70 4.99 2.12
CA LEU A 5 18.79 4.06 1.47
C LEU A 5 17.53 4.81 1.02
N ASN A 6 17.22 4.80 -0.27
CA ASN A 6 15.99 5.40 -0.76
C ASN A 6 14.82 4.45 -0.52
N ILE A 7 13.73 4.96 0.04
CA ILE A 7 12.44 4.27 0.07
C ILE A 7 11.46 5.15 -0.68
N VAL A 8 11.02 4.69 -1.85
CA VAL A 8 10.29 5.53 -2.82
C VAL A 8 8.88 5.01 -3.00
N GLY A 9 7.90 5.85 -2.68
CA GLY A 9 6.50 5.62 -3.02
C GLY A 9 6.29 5.70 -4.53
N ILE A 10 5.71 4.64 -5.11
CA ILE A 10 5.46 4.55 -6.56
C ILE A 10 4.00 4.69 -6.94
N GLY A 11 3.16 5.16 -6.00
CA GLY A 11 1.75 5.37 -6.30
C GLY A 11 0.91 4.07 -6.27
N PRO A 12 -0.39 4.18 -6.55
CA PRO A 12 -1.35 3.09 -6.42
C PRO A 12 -1.28 2.06 -7.55
N GLY A 13 -0.62 2.36 -8.67
CA GLY A 13 -0.52 1.43 -9.81
C GLY A 13 -0.02 2.10 -11.08
N SER A 14 -0.82 3.00 -11.66
CA SER A 14 -0.47 3.68 -12.91
C SER A 14 0.71 4.63 -12.75
N GLU A 15 1.53 4.71 -13.81
CA GLU A 15 2.64 5.65 -13.94
C GLU A 15 2.20 7.12 -13.86
N GLU A 16 0.94 7.44 -14.16
CA GLU A 16 0.38 8.80 -14.06
C GLU A 16 0.40 9.34 -12.62
N TYR A 17 0.45 8.44 -11.62
CA TYR A 17 0.51 8.80 -10.21
C TYR A 17 1.93 8.81 -9.65
N LEU A 18 2.95 8.63 -10.49
CA LEU A 18 4.34 8.79 -10.09
C LEU A 18 4.65 10.27 -9.86
N THR A 19 5.24 10.58 -8.71
CA THR A 19 5.73 11.94 -8.48
C THR A 19 7.03 12.17 -9.26
N PHE A 20 7.25 13.39 -9.73
CA PHE A 20 8.52 13.76 -10.38
C PHE A 20 9.75 13.45 -9.49
N LYS A 21 9.59 13.52 -8.16
CA LYS A 21 10.67 13.20 -7.22
C LYS A 21 10.96 11.69 -7.18
N ALA A 22 9.93 10.84 -7.27
CA ALA A 22 10.08 9.39 -7.33
C ALA A 22 10.85 8.98 -8.60
N VAL A 23 10.39 9.44 -9.77
CA VAL A 23 11.02 9.16 -11.07
C VAL A 23 12.49 9.55 -11.06
N LYS A 24 12.81 10.82 -10.74
CA LYS A 24 14.20 11.29 -10.67
C LYS A 24 15.08 10.51 -9.69
N THR A 25 14.51 10.01 -8.60
CA THR A 25 15.27 9.23 -7.62
C THR A 25 15.59 7.83 -8.15
N ILE A 26 14.62 7.19 -8.82
CA ILE A 26 14.76 5.85 -9.39
C ILE A 26 15.70 5.86 -10.61
N GLU A 27 15.59 6.85 -11.49
CA GLU A 27 16.49 7.03 -12.65
C GLU A 27 17.98 7.15 -12.26
N ASN A 28 18.27 7.54 -11.02
CA ASN A 28 19.62 7.72 -10.51
C ASN A 28 20.07 6.58 -9.57
N THR A 29 19.37 5.44 -9.56
CA THR A 29 19.68 4.29 -8.71
C THR A 29 20.57 3.28 -9.41
N ASP A 30 21.43 2.60 -8.66
CA ASP A 30 22.24 1.49 -9.18
C ASP A 30 21.51 0.16 -8.95
N ILE A 31 20.89 0.00 -7.78
CA ILE A 31 20.09 -1.18 -7.39
C ILE A 31 18.65 -0.76 -7.15
N LEU A 32 17.70 -1.49 -7.75
CA LEU A 32 16.27 -1.29 -7.57
C LEU A 32 15.62 -2.54 -6.99
N VAL A 33 14.94 -2.38 -5.86
CA VAL A 33 14.34 -3.48 -5.09
C VAL A 33 12.83 -3.29 -5.04
N GLY A 34 12.05 -4.26 -5.48
CA GLY A 34 10.60 -4.13 -5.51
C GLY A 34 9.89 -5.41 -5.90
N SER A 35 8.57 -5.46 -5.73
CA SER A 35 7.78 -6.58 -6.28
C SER A 35 7.90 -6.62 -7.80
N LYS A 36 7.68 -7.78 -8.43
CA LYS A 36 7.70 -7.93 -9.89
C LYS A 36 6.94 -6.80 -10.61
N ARG A 37 5.68 -6.57 -10.24
CA ARG A 37 4.84 -5.49 -10.79
C ARG A 37 5.43 -4.09 -10.60
N SER A 38 6.06 -3.83 -9.45
CA SER A 38 6.69 -2.53 -9.19
C SER A 38 7.91 -2.31 -10.07
N LEU A 39 8.67 -3.37 -10.34
CA LEU A 39 9.86 -3.33 -11.20
C LEU A 39 9.48 -3.18 -12.68
N GLU A 40 8.35 -3.78 -13.10
CA GLU A 40 7.81 -3.66 -14.47
C GLU A 40 7.55 -2.20 -14.88
N LEU A 41 7.21 -1.31 -13.93
CA LEU A 41 7.05 0.14 -14.19
C LEU A 41 8.35 0.85 -14.60
N PHE A 42 9.51 0.23 -14.34
CA PHE A 42 10.82 0.83 -14.52
C PHE A 42 11.75 -0.03 -15.37
N GLU A 43 11.23 -0.90 -16.23
CA GLU A 43 12.05 -1.74 -17.14
C GLU A 43 12.96 -0.94 -18.07
N HIS A 44 12.60 0.33 -18.33
CA HIS A 44 13.39 1.26 -19.14
C HIS A 44 14.61 1.84 -18.39
N ILE A 45 14.73 1.60 -17.08
CA ILE A 45 15.82 2.11 -16.25
C ILE A 45 16.97 1.10 -16.20
N SER A 46 18.20 1.60 -16.38
CA SER A 46 19.44 0.80 -16.32
C SER A 46 19.90 0.59 -14.86
N ALA A 47 19.10 -0.10 -14.06
CA ALA A 47 19.44 -0.51 -12.70
C ALA A 47 19.44 -2.05 -12.58
N GLU A 48 20.24 -2.59 -11.65
CA GLU A 48 20.12 -4.00 -11.29
C GLU A 48 18.86 -4.22 -10.45
N ASN A 49 17.97 -5.08 -10.94
CA ASN A 49 16.70 -5.37 -10.30
C ASN A 49 16.80 -6.55 -9.32
N ILE A 50 16.34 -6.35 -8.09
CA ILE A 50 16.19 -7.41 -7.09
C ILE A 50 14.70 -7.57 -6.77
N GLU A 51 14.13 -8.71 -7.19
CA GLU A 51 12.73 -9.02 -6.91
C GLU A 51 12.51 -9.25 -5.40
N LEU A 52 11.58 -8.47 -4.83
CA LEU A 52 11.14 -8.59 -3.44
C LEU A 52 9.89 -9.45 -3.36
N LYS A 53 10.03 -10.64 -2.76
CA LYS A 53 8.91 -11.55 -2.46
C LYS A 53 8.53 -11.42 -0.99
N PRO A 54 7.24 -11.47 -0.62
CA PRO A 54 6.80 -11.32 0.78
C PRO A 54 7.52 -12.23 1.78
N LYS A 55 7.77 -13.49 1.39
CA LYS A 55 8.47 -14.47 2.23
C LYS A 55 9.97 -14.20 2.41
N ASP A 56 10.58 -13.46 1.49
CA ASP A 56 12.03 -13.26 1.41
C ASP A 56 12.44 -11.84 1.87
N ILE A 57 11.48 -11.00 2.29
CA ILE A 57 11.71 -9.60 2.67
C ILE A 57 12.97 -9.41 3.53
N PRO A 58 13.19 -10.15 4.64
CA PRO A 58 14.38 -9.94 5.46
C PRO A 58 15.69 -10.27 4.74
N GLN A 59 15.70 -11.28 3.87
CA GLN A 59 16.88 -11.67 3.11
C GLN A 59 17.16 -10.67 1.99
N THR A 60 16.16 -10.31 1.20
CA THR A 60 16.28 -9.32 0.13
C THR A 60 16.76 -7.98 0.65
N LEU A 61 16.24 -7.53 1.80
CA LEU A 61 16.70 -6.29 2.43
C LEU A 61 18.15 -6.37 2.91
N LYS A 62 18.62 -7.52 3.40
CA LYS A 62 20.04 -7.68 3.75
C LYS A 62 20.95 -7.55 2.52
N ILE A 63 20.55 -8.12 1.39
CA ILE A 63 21.28 -7.98 0.11
C ILE A 63 21.28 -6.52 -0.34
N ALA A 64 20.14 -5.85 -0.31
CA ALA A 64 20.05 -4.43 -0.62
C ALA A 64 20.98 -3.57 0.27
N LEU A 65 21.06 -3.90 1.55
CA LEU A 65 21.92 -3.21 2.51
C LEU A 65 23.41 -3.48 2.28
N SER A 66 23.82 -4.64 1.77
CA SER A 66 25.23 -4.88 1.42
C SER A 66 25.66 -4.01 0.24
N HIS A 67 24.84 -3.90 -0.81
CA HIS A 67 25.11 -2.98 -1.92
C HIS A 67 25.22 -1.52 -1.46
N LEU A 68 24.40 -1.11 -0.50
CA LEU A 68 24.47 0.22 0.08
C LEU A 68 25.81 0.45 0.82
N GLN A 69 26.32 -0.58 1.51
CA GLN A 69 27.62 -0.54 2.19
C GLN A 69 28.79 -0.49 1.21
N ASP A 70 28.63 -1.10 0.04
CA ASP A 70 29.59 -1.03 -1.08
C ASP A 70 29.60 0.34 -1.78
N GLY A 71 28.75 1.28 -1.33
CA GLY A 71 28.70 2.65 -1.85
C GLY A 71 27.77 2.84 -3.04
N LEU A 72 26.97 1.83 -3.39
CA LEU A 72 25.96 1.93 -4.43
C LEU A 72 24.73 2.72 -3.95
N LYS A 73 23.98 3.26 -4.90
CA LYS A 73 22.68 3.91 -4.66
C LYS A 73 21.60 2.84 -4.74
N VAL A 74 20.96 2.60 -3.60
CA VAL A 74 19.95 1.55 -3.46
C VAL A 74 18.59 2.17 -3.24
N THR A 75 17.62 1.73 -4.03
CA THR A 75 16.23 2.18 -3.93
C THR A 75 15.29 1.01 -3.70
N ILE A 76 14.48 1.10 -2.65
CA ILE A 76 13.37 0.18 -2.38
C ILE A 76 12.08 0.85 -2.83
N LEU A 77 11.39 0.21 -3.75
CA LEU A 77 10.06 0.58 -4.21
C LEU A 77 9.02 0.21 -3.15
N SER A 78 8.13 1.14 -2.87
CA SER A 78 6.96 0.92 -2.02
C SER A 78 5.71 1.26 -2.81
N THR A 79 4.83 0.29 -3.05
CA THR A 79 3.50 0.56 -3.62
C THR A 79 2.76 1.55 -2.71
N GLY A 80 2.06 2.51 -3.31
CA GLY A 80 1.41 3.60 -2.60
C GLY A 80 2.44 4.56 -1.99
N ASP A 81 2.24 4.87 -0.71
CA ASP A 81 3.14 5.69 0.09
C ASP A 81 3.98 4.80 1.04
N PRO A 82 5.29 5.08 1.25
CA PRO A 82 6.11 4.30 2.16
C PRO A 82 5.61 4.26 3.61
N GLY A 83 4.93 5.30 4.06
CA GLY A 83 4.48 5.49 5.44
C GLY A 83 3.16 4.80 5.79
N PHE A 84 2.31 4.50 4.82
CA PHE A 84 1.01 3.85 5.07
C PHE A 84 0.99 2.43 4.49
N SER A 85 1.22 1.43 5.36
CA SER A 85 1.35 0.02 4.98
C SER A 85 2.39 -0.26 3.89
N GLY A 86 3.36 0.66 3.75
CA GLY A 86 4.48 0.57 2.85
C GLY A 86 5.76 0.03 3.50
N MET A 87 6.88 0.19 2.80
CA MET A 87 8.17 -0.40 3.18
C MET A 87 8.88 0.31 4.33
N LEU A 88 8.49 1.53 4.73
CA LEU A 88 9.21 2.31 5.73
C LEU A 88 9.29 1.58 7.08
N LYS A 89 8.14 1.13 7.61
CA LYS A 89 8.07 0.42 8.89
C LYS A 89 8.88 -0.88 8.86
N THR A 90 8.82 -1.60 7.75
CA THR A 90 9.56 -2.85 7.54
C THR A 90 11.07 -2.63 7.54
N VAL A 91 11.55 -1.62 6.81
CA VAL A 91 12.97 -1.26 6.76
C VAL A 91 13.46 -0.78 8.13
N GLN A 92 12.71 0.08 8.83
CA GLN A 92 13.07 0.54 10.17
C GLN A 92 13.17 -0.61 11.17
N LYS A 93 12.28 -1.61 11.08
CA LYS A 93 12.33 -2.80 11.95
C LYS A 93 13.57 -3.66 11.69
N ILE A 94 13.95 -3.84 10.43
CA ILE A 94 15.05 -4.75 10.04
C ILE A 94 16.42 -4.06 10.17
N SER A 95 16.49 -2.75 9.89
CA SER A 95 17.73 -1.98 9.87
C SER A 95 17.55 -0.57 10.47
N PRO A 96 17.32 -0.47 11.79
CA PRO A 96 16.93 0.78 12.46
C PRO A 96 17.99 1.89 12.41
N LYS A 97 19.26 1.55 12.13
CA LYS A 97 20.37 2.50 12.08
C LYS A 97 20.69 2.98 10.66
N THR A 98 20.06 2.42 9.64
CA THR A 98 20.35 2.82 8.25
C THR A 98 19.83 4.22 7.99
N PRO A 99 20.67 5.16 7.50
CA PRO A 99 20.20 6.47 7.08
C PRO A 99 19.19 6.32 5.93
N LEU A 100 17.98 6.86 6.11
CA LEU A 100 16.90 6.76 5.12
C LEU A 100 16.71 8.08 4.36
N ASN A 101 16.37 7.95 3.09
CA ASN A 101 15.78 9.01 2.28
C ASN A 101 14.39 8.53 1.83
N VAL A 102 13.34 9.04 2.46
CA VAL A 102 11.97 8.59 2.18
C VAL A 102 11.32 9.58 1.22
N ILE A 103 10.93 9.10 0.03
CA ILE A 103 10.20 9.87 -0.97
C ILE A 103 8.74 9.43 -0.91
N PRO A 104 7.80 10.33 -0.57
CA PRO A 104 6.39 9.98 -0.50
C PRO A 104 5.82 9.65 -1.87
N GLY A 105 4.73 8.89 -1.88
CA GLY A 105 3.96 8.54 -3.07
C GLY A 105 2.47 8.80 -2.87
N ILE A 106 1.70 8.71 -3.95
CA ILE A 106 0.24 8.77 -3.85
C ILE A 106 -0.27 7.45 -3.26
N SER A 107 -0.84 7.48 -2.07
CA SER A 107 -1.45 6.32 -1.42
C SER A 107 -2.75 5.90 -2.14
N SER A 108 -3.07 4.61 -2.12
CA SER A 108 -4.39 4.12 -2.54
C SER A 108 -5.53 4.72 -1.69
N ILE A 109 -5.26 5.06 -0.42
CA ILE A 109 -6.20 5.78 0.45
C ILE A 109 -6.52 7.17 -0.12
N GLN A 110 -5.49 7.90 -0.56
CA GLN A 110 -5.67 9.23 -1.18
C GLN A 110 -6.48 9.12 -2.46
N LEU A 111 -6.19 8.10 -3.27
CA LEU A 111 -6.88 7.90 -4.53
C LEU A 111 -8.35 7.47 -4.32
N ALA A 112 -8.62 6.59 -3.35
CA ALA A 112 -9.97 6.22 -2.96
C ALA A 112 -10.77 7.43 -2.47
N SER A 113 -10.16 8.26 -1.60
CA SER A 113 -10.73 9.52 -1.13
C SER A 113 -11.08 10.45 -2.30
N ALA A 114 -10.19 10.60 -3.29
CA ALA A 114 -10.46 11.40 -4.47
C ALA A 114 -11.60 10.84 -5.34
N ARG A 115 -11.69 9.52 -5.51
CA ARG A 115 -12.75 8.86 -6.30
C ARG A 115 -14.12 8.93 -5.62
N THR A 116 -14.13 8.81 -4.30
CA THR A 116 -15.35 8.84 -3.47
C THR A 116 -15.74 10.26 -3.03
N GLN A 117 -14.90 11.26 -3.34
CA GLN A 117 -15.08 12.66 -2.93
C GLN A 117 -15.17 12.87 -1.42
N ILE A 118 -14.51 12.00 -0.64
CA ILE A 118 -14.47 12.08 0.83
C ILE A 118 -13.20 12.80 1.26
N PRO A 119 -13.26 13.94 1.97
CA PRO A 119 -12.07 14.60 2.51
C PRO A 119 -11.38 13.72 3.55
N TRP A 120 -10.23 13.15 3.19
CA TRP A 120 -9.51 12.20 4.03
C TRP A 120 -8.92 12.77 5.33
N ASP A 121 -8.77 14.09 5.45
CA ASP A 121 -8.39 14.79 6.68
C ASP A 121 -9.51 14.81 7.73
N SER A 122 -10.74 14.53 7.31
CA SER A 122 -11.90 14.30 8.18
C SER A 122 -12.26 12.83 8.35
N ALA A 123 -11.57 11.94 7.64
CA ALA A 123 -11.82 10.51 7.67
C ALA A 123 -10.88 9.80 8.66
N ASN A 124 -11.36 8.69 9.21
CA ASN A 124 -10.55 7.77 9.97
C ASN A 124 -9.86 6.78 9.03
N LEU A 125 -8.52 6.71 9.08
CA LEU A 125 -7.72 5.90 8.17
C LEU A 125 -7.27 4.62 8.87
N ILE A 126 -7.71 3.46 8.36
CA ILE A 126 -7.44 2.16 8.97
C ILE A 126 -6.64 1.30 8.00
N THR A 127 -5.72 0.51 8.53
CA THR A 127 -5.06 -0.54 7.75
C THR A 127 -5.02 -1.85 8.53
N ILE A 128 -5.56 -2.90 7.92
CA ILE A 128 -5.37 -4.30 8.34
C ILE A 128 -4.56 -5.09 7.28
N HIS A 129 -3.94 -4.37 6.34
CA HIS A 129 -3.09 -4.93 5.29
C HIS A 129 -1.91 -5.74 5.84
N GLY A 130 -1.60 -6.86 5.18
CA GLY A 130 -0.51 -7.76 5.58
C GLY A 130 -0.76 -8.54 6.89
N GLY A 131 -1.98 -8.47 7.43
CA GLY A 131 -2.41 -9.13 8.67
C GLY A 131 -3.30 -10.36 8.46
N LYS A 132 -3.72 -10.96 9.59
CA LYS A 132 -4.71 -12.04 9.69
C LYS A 132 -6.13 -11.50 9.40
N GLU A 133 -7.12 -12.38 9.47
CA GLU A 133 -8.56 -12.06 9.53
C GLU A 133 -8.89 -10.78 10.32
N PRO A 134 -9.98 -10.07 10.01
CA PRO A 134 -10.51 -9.00 10.85
C PRO A 134 -10.51 -9.39 12.34
N THR A 135 -10.06 -8.48 13.20
CA THR A 135 -9.91 -8.74 14.64
C THR A 135 -10.72 -7.75 15.47
N PRO A 136 -10.97 -8.01 16.78
CA PRO A 136 -11.68 -7.05 17.62
C PRO A 136 -11.04 -5.66 17.67
N GLN A 137 -9.72 -5.57 17.46
CA GLN A 137 -9.02 -4.28 17.37
C GLN A 137 -9.45 -3.44 16.16
N LEU A 138 -9.96 -4.06 15.09
CA LEU A 138 -10.55 -3.32 13.97
C LEU A 138 -11.78 -2.53 14.44
N LEU A 139 -12.67 -3.17 15.21
CA LEU A 139 -13.89 -2.53 15.69
C LEU A 139 -13.60 -1.37 16.64
N GLU A 140 -12.55 -1.50 17.47
CA GLU A 140 -12.06 -0.42 18.34
C GLU A 140 -11.50 0.76 17.54
N GLN A 141 -10.99 0.52 16.33
CA GLN A 141 -10.45 1.56 15.46
C GLN A 141 -11.54 2.26 14.66
N ILE A 142 -12.67 1.63 14.37
CA ILE A 142 -13.73 2.25 13.58
C ILE A 142 -14.37 3.41 14.35
N ASP A 143 -14.44 4.55 13.67
CA ASP A 143 -15.13 5.74 14.16
C ASP A 143 -16.54 5.80 13.56
N ASN A 144 -17.56 5.60 14.39
CA ASN A 144 -18.96 5.66 13.95
C ASN A 144 -19.47 7.09 13.66
N LYS A 145 -18.65 8.13 13.92
CA LYS A 145 -19.02 9.53 13.66
C LYS A 145 -18.50 10.05 12.33
N ASN A 146 -17.47 9.40 11.78
CA ASN A 146 -16.76 9.84 10.59
C ASN A 146 -16.68 8.71 9.56
N LYS A 147 -16.30 9.03 8.33
CA LYS A 147 -16.04 8.01 7.31
C LYS A 147 -14.76 7.26 7.63
N ASN A 148 -14.78 5.94 7.44
CA ASN A 148 -13.63 5.07 7.64
C ASN A 148 -13.11 4.66 6.27
N ILE A 149 -11.86 4.97 5.95
CA ILE A 149 -11.19 4.51 4.73
C ILE A 149 -10.21 3.43 5.14
N ILE A 150 -10.53 2.20 4.77
CA ILE A 150 -9.87 0.99 5.24
C ILE A 150 -9.06 0.40 4.09
N LEU A 151 -7.74 0.21 4.30
CA LEU A 151 -6.93 -0.69 3.49
C LEU A 151 -7.07 -2.10 4.11
N PRO A 152 -7.86 -2.99 3.47
CA PRO A 152 -8.21 -4.29 4.02
C PRO A 152 -7.08 -5.31 3.80
N ASN A 153 -7.30 -6.51 4.32
CA ASN A 153 -6.55 -7.70 3.93
C ASN A 153 -7.06 -8.19 2.55
N ARG A 154 -6.80 -9.44 2.18
CA ARG A 154 -7.12 -9.92 0.82
C ARG A 154 -8.60 -10.23 0.58
N ASN A 155 -9.41 -10.42 1.63
CA ASN A 155 -10.76 -10.93 1.51
C ASN A 155 -11.76 -9.92 2.07
N ILE A 156 -12.48 -9.25 1.17
CA ILE A 156 -13.45 -8.23 1.54
C ILE A 156 -14.75 -8.86 2.07
N GLY A 157 -15.09 -10.06 1.61
CA GLY A 157 -16.25 -10.82 2.10
C GLY A 157 -16.10 -11.16 3.59
N GLU A 158 -14.91 -11.60 4.01
CA GLU A 158 -14.59 -11.84 5.43
C GLU A 158 -14.70 -10.56 6.27
N LEU A 159 -14.27 -9.41 5.73
CA LEU A 159 -14.46 -8.11 6.40
C LEU A 159 -15.95 -7.78 6.56
N ALA A 160 -16.75 -7.96 5.51
CA ALA A 160 -18.19 -7.65 5.56
C ALA A 160 -18.93 -8.57 6.54
N GLU A 161 -18.65 -9.88 6.49
CA GLU A 161 -19.18 -10.86 7.42
C GLU A 161 -18.82 -10.52 8.86
N TYR A 162 -17.54 -10.21 9.12
CA TYR A 162 -17.09 -9.85 10.46
C TYR A 162 -17.81 -8.62 11.01
N LEU A 163 -18.04 -7.57 10.20
CA LEU A 163 -18.75 -6.38 10.65
C LEU A 163 -20.21 -6.69 10.99
N ILE A 164 -20.90 -7.50 10.17
CA ILE A 164 -22.28 -7.92 10.42
C ILE A 164 -22.38 -8.71 11.74
N GLU A 165 -21.49 -9.67 11.96
CA GLU A 165 -21.45 -10.48 13.19
C GLU A 165 -21.25 -9.62 14.46
N HIS A 166 -20.66 -8.43 14.31
CA HIS A 166 -20.36 -7.51 15.40
C HIS A 166 -21.27 -6.28 15.44
N GLY A 167 -22.45 -6.37 14.82
CA GLY A 167 -23.56 -5.45 15.06
C GLY A 167 -23.77 -4.37 13.99
N TYR A 168 -23.01 -4.40 12.89
CA TYR A 168 -23.37 -3.59 11.72
C TYR A 168 -24.61 -4.18 11.03
N SER A 169 -25.48 -3.31 10.53
CA SER A 169 -26.63 -3.73 9.74
C SER A 169 -26.16 -4.42 8.46
N PRO A 170 -26.75 -5.57 8.05
CA PRO A 170 -26.49 -6.14 6.72
C PRO A 170 -26.77 -5.17 5.56
N GLU A 171 -27.71 -4.24 5.77
CA GLU A 171 -28.06 -3.17 4.83
C GLU A 171 -27.13 -1.94 4.90
N HIS A 172 -26.08 -1.97 5.72
CA HIS A 172 -25.14 -0.86 5.84
C HIS A 172 -24.38 -0.67 4.51
N GLU A 173 -24.50 0.50 3.91
CA GLU A 173 -23.85 0.82 2.64
C GLU A 173 -22.34 1.02 2.81
N ILE A 174 -21.57 0.40 1.92
CA ILE A 174 -20.12 0.55 1.81
C ILE A 174 -19.74 0.85 0.36
N ILE A 175 -18.54 1.40 0.17
CA ILE A 175 -17.95 1.61 -1.15
C ILE A 175 -16.68 0.80 -1.26
N ILE A 176 -16.56 0.01 -2.31
CA ILE A 176 -15.38 -0.79 -2.62
C ILE A 176 -14.69 -0.18 -3.83
N CYS A 177 -13.46 0.29 -3.62
CA CYS A 177 -12.61 0.82 -4.67
C CYS A 177 -11.57 -0.24 -5.03
N GLU A 178 -11.79 -0.95 -6.13
CA GLU A 178 -10.92 -2.03 -6.60
C GLU A 178 -10.00 -1.53 -7.72
N LYS A 179 -8.73 -1.99 -7.67
CA LYS A 179 -7.73 -1.75 -8.73
C LYS A 179 -7.60 -0.28 -9.13
N LEU A 180 -7.64 0.59 -8.13
CA LEU A 180 -7.46 2.02 -8.31
C LEU A 180 -6.22 2.33 -9.17
N SER A 181 -6.40 3.19 -10.16
CA SER A 181 -5.47 3.59 -11.21
C SER A 181 -5.14 2.57 -12.30
N TYR A 182 -5.63 1.33 -12.23
CA TYR A 182 -5.45 0.35 -13.31
C TYR A 182 -6.56 0.49 -14.38
N PRO A 183 -6.36 -0.04 -15.60
CA PRO A 183 -7.37 0.04 -16.67
C PRO A 183 -8.73 -0.57 -16.31
N ASP A 184 -8.75 -1.53 -15.39
CA ASP A 184 -9.93 -2.21 -14.87
C ASP A 184 -10.33 -1.72 -13.46
N GLU A 185 -10.05 -0.45 -13.14
CA GLU A 185 -10.52 0.24 -11.93
C GLU A 185 -12.05 0.15 -11.81
N GLN A 186 -12.53 -0.19 -10.61
CA GLN A 186 -13.97 -0.23 -10.30
C GLN A 186 -14.26 0.47 -8.96
N ILE A 187 -15.34 1.24 -8.94
CA ILE A 187 -15.92 1.82 -7.73
C ILE A 187 -17.32 1.26 -7.58
N VAL A 188 -17.53 0.44 -6.57
CA VAL A 188 -18.74 -0.35 -6.38
C VAL A 188 -19.42 0.09 -5.09
N HIS A 189 -20.70 0.47 -5.18
CA HIS A 189 -21.55 0.80 -4.03
C HIS A 189 -22.44 -0.41 -3.76
N VAL A 190 -22.32 -0.98 -2.56
CA VAL A 190 -23.01 -2.21 -2.15
C VAL A 190 -23.35 -2.15 -0.67
N THR A 191 -24.26 -3.00 -0.22
CA THR A 191 -24.45 -3.27 1.21
C THR A 191 -23.41 -4.27 1.73
N LEU A 192 -23.28 -4.38 3.06
CA LEU A 192 -22.46 -5.44 3.66
C LEU A 192 -22.95 -6.84 3.25
N GLU A 193 -24.27 -7.05 3.14
CA GLU A 193 -24.82 -8.35 2.71
C GLU A 193 -24.48 -8.68 1.26
N GLU A 194 -24.61 -7.72 0.34
CA GLU A 194 -24.22 -7.90 -1.06
C GLU A 194 -22.72 -8.19 -1.18
N CYS A 195 -21.89 -7.46 -0.42
CA CYS A 195 -20.45 -7.64 -0.42
C CYS A 195 -20.01 -9.05 -0.01
N ARG A 196 -20.71 -9.71 0.93
CA ARG A 196 -20.40 -11.09 1.35
C ARG A 196 -20.51 -12.09 0.19
N GLY A 197 -21.38 -11.83 -0.78
CA GLY A 197 -21.60 -12.68 -1.94
C GLY A 197 -20.70 -12.38 -3.15
N MET A 198 -19.84 -11.36 -3.07
CA MET A 198 -19.03 -10.90 -4.20
C MET A 198 -17.56 -11.35 -4.07
N ASP A 199 -16.93 -11.62 -5.21
CA ASP A 199 -15.52 -11.94 -5.30
C ASP A 199 -14.75 -10.70 -5.79
N PHE A 200 -14.05 -10.04 -4.85
CA PHE A 200 -13.18 -8.90 -5.15
C PHE A 200 -11.71 -9.34 -5.14
N GLY A 201 -10.91 -8.74 -6.00
CA GLY A 201 -9.47 -8.93 -6.00
C GLY A 201 -8.78 -8.37 -4.75
N TYR A 202 -7.49 -8.64 -4.63
CA TYR A 202 -6.70 -8.25 -3.45
C TYR A 202 -6.37 -6.75 -3.35
N MET A 203 -6.67 -5.95 -4.39
CA MET A 203 -6.33 -4.52 -4.46
C MET A 203 -7.55 -3.66 -4.22
N CYS A 204 -8.06 -3.71 -3.00
CA CYS A 204 -9.27 -2.98 -2.63
C CYS A 204 -8.97 -1.92 -1.57
N ILE A 205 -9.78 -0.86 -1.59
CA ILE A 205 -10.01 0.04 -0.45
C ILE A 205 -11.49 -0.04 -0.13
N VAL A 206 -11.84 -0.13 1.15
CA VAL A 206 -13.23 -0.15 1.61
C VAL A 206 -13.52 1.14 2.34
N VAL A 207 -14.62 1.79 1.98
CA VAL A 207 -15.14 2.97 2.67
C VAL A 207 -16.43 2.59 3.37
N ILE A 208 -16.50 2.91 4.67
CA ILE A 208 -17.64 2.67 5.55
C ILE A 208 -18.09 3.99 6.17
#